data_AF-W2MBP4-F1
#
_entry.id   AF-W2MBP4-F1
#
_cell.length_a   1.000
_cell.length_b   1.000
_cell.length_c   1.000
_cell.angle_alpha   90.00
_cell.angle_beta   90.00
_cell.angle_gamma   90.00
#
_symmetry.space_group_name_H-M   'P 1'
#
loop_
_entity.id
_entity.type
_entity.pdbx_description
1 polymer ?
#
loop_
_entity_poly.entity_id
_entity_poly.type
_entity_poly.pdbx_seq_one_letter_code
_entity_poly.pdbx_strand_id
1 'polypeptide(L)'
;MATISGDASGDLSAESPKCGEERYRRDREQEALVKNEFNISSSDEDEEDRSQTSDRSLTSDVDDGTDEDVSKTGKRVEIRLNPKARKVGRPQKQKKKTAAGEKKDRRWYETTEAARAQAGEVSLLALVDSLDREQPGLKETQRRLSGVIVKHGEAEKRKPKLKLMKNPVLTMDPFYLLPTKLLDACVKLLPVSNTEDTVISVDDSQPSQTSRTDIAEGYVETLVIKDVGSYSRKQIETFKRVQILKDFVGLKTHEWLLDVALPTLPSPYDVKARQVADDVMEAYPYKHIQGLPGGPDFAYTVLYRAAPPLWLTDATIRGLCMRLVNDYPTCRFAGFQAAFTKNKRMWNPNERCHDEAVCDRVLQQVKEDGVKTIMLPLNFSNFHWCCLVVKVETKRIFFYDPVN
;
A
#
# COMPACT_ATOMS: atom_id res chain seq x y z
N MET A 1 -3.66 -33.13 61.33
CA MET A 1 -5.07 -33.55 61.18
C MET A 1 -5.70 -32.60 60.16
N ALA A 2 -6.20 -32.97 58.99
CA ALA A 2 -6.53 -34.27 58.42
C ALA A 2 -6.16 -34.28 56.92
N THR A 3 -5.73 -35.44 56.43
CA THR A 3 -5.53 -35.81 55.02
C THR A 3 -6.83 -36.35 54.45
N ILE A 4 -7.24 -35.90 53.26
CA ILE A 4 -8.07 -36.71 52.33
C ILE A 4 -7.59 -36.42 50.89
N SER A 5 -6.97 -37.44 50.30
CA SER A 5 -6.81 -37.68 48.87
C SER A 5 -8.14 -38.17 48.29
N GLY A 6 -8.44 -37.82 47.04
CA GLY A 6 -9.54 -38.43 46.30
C GLY A 6 -9.59 -37.95 44.85
N ASP A 7 -8.96 -38.74 43.99
CA ASP A 7 -9.18 -38.73 42.54
C ASP A 7 -10.68 -38.78 42.22
N ALA A 8 -11.12 -37.85 41.38
CA ALA A 8 -12.35 -37.97 40.63
C ALA A 8 -12.03 -37.66 39.17
N SER A 9 -11.76 -38.72 38.43
CA SER A 9 -11.73 -38.77 36.97
C SER A 9 -13.10 -38.35 36.45
N GLY A 10 -13.22 -37.08 36.06
CA GLY A 10 -14.36 -36.54 35.34
C GLY A 10 -13.95 -36.28 33.90
N ASP A 11 -14.42 -37.15 33.02
CA ASP A 11 -14.39 -36.99 31.56
C ASP A 11 -14.97 -35.62 31.19
N LEU A 12 -14.12 -34.72 30.71
CA LEU A 12 -14.52 -33.47 30.06
C LEU A 12 -13.93 -33.45 28.66
N SER A 13 -14.49 -34.28 27.79
CA SER A 13 -14.46 -34.06 26.34
C SER A 13 -15.35 -32.84 26.02
N ALA A 14 -14.87 -31.64 26.36
CA ALA A 14 -15.39 -30.41 25.82
C ALA A 14 -14.51 -30.04 24.62
N GLU A 15 -14.94 -30.49 23.44
CA GLU A 15 -14.36 -30.07 22.16
C GLU A 15 -14.30 -28.54 22.12
N SER A 16 -13.08 -28.01 22.04
CA SER A 16 -12.86 -26.60 21.73
C SER A 16 -13.37 -26.35 20.31
N PRO A 17 -14.19 -25.32 20.03
CA PRO A 17 -14.60 -25.01 18.67
C PRO A 17 -13.35 -24.60 17.89
N LYS A 18 -13.06 -25.34 16.82
CA LYS A 18 -11.95 -25.08 15.93
C LYS A 18 -12.12 -23.66 15.36
N CYS A 19 -11.31 -22.72 15.85
CA CYS A 19 -11.19 -21.34 15.35
C CYS A 19 -10.95 -21.27 13.81
N GLY A 20 -10.51 -22.38 13.20
CA GLY A 20 -10.43 -22.52 11.74
C GLY A 20 -11.76 -22.80 11.02
N GLU A 21 -12.71 -23.54 11.62
CA GLU A 21 -13.99 -23.88 10.99
C GLU A 21 -14.96 -22.70 10.99
N GLU A 22 -14.96 -21.87 12.04
CA GLU A 22 -15.76 -20.63 12.06
C GLU A 22 -15.27 -19.58 11.07
N ARG A 23 -13.95 -19.47 10.85
CA ARG A 23 -13.38 -18.59 9.82
C ARG A 23 -13.76 -19.08 8.42
N TYR A 24 -13.69 -20.39 8.19
CA TYR A 24 -14.07 -21.00 6.91
C TYR A 24 -15.58 -20.90 6.61
N ARG A 25 -16.43 -20.99 7.63
CA ARG A 25 -17.88 -20.74 7.49
C ARG A 25 -18.18 -19.28 7.16
N ARG A 26 -17.53 -18.34 7.83
CA ARG A 26 -17.72 -16.89 7.63
C ARG A 26 -17.27 -16.45 6.22
N ASP A 27 -16.16 -17.01 5.74
CA ASP A 27 -15.66 -16.75 4.38
C ASP A 27 -16.59 -17.34 3.31
N ARG A 28 -17.20 -18.51 3.58
CA ARG A 28 -18.17 -19.14 2.67
C ARG A 28 -19.53 -18.42 2.65
N GLU A 29 -19.96 -17.88 3.79
CA GLU A 29 -21.16 -17.04 3.89
C GLU A 29 -20.96 -15.68 3.22
N GLN A 30 -19.77 -15.08 3.31
CA GLN A 30 -19.40 -13.89 2.53
C GLN A 30 -19.33 -14.18 1.03
N GLU A 31 -18.75 -15.31 0.60
CA GLU A 31 -18.79 -15.71 -0.80
C GLU A 31 -20.22 -16.00 -1.31
N ALA A 32 -21.09 -16.57 -0.47
CA ALA A 32 -22.48 -16.81 -0.81
C ALA A 32 -23.28 -15.51 -0.93
N LEU A 33 -23.03 -14.54 -0.05
CA LEU A 33 -23.61 -13.19 -0.14
C LEU A 33 -23.14 -12.46 -1.40
N VAL A 34 -21.85 -12.54 -1.75
CA VAL A 34 -21.32 -11.98 -3.01
C VAL A 34 -21.93 -12.69 -4.23
N LYS A 35 -22.16 -14.01 -4.20
CA LYS A 35 -22.80 -14.71 -5.32
C LYS A 35 -24.28 -14.33 -5.49
N ASN A 36 -24.99 -14.09 -4.39
CA ASN A 36 -26.40 -13.72 -4.39
C ASN A 36 -26.62 -12.25 -4.79
N GLU A 37 -25.72 -11.35 -4.36
CA GLU A 37 -25.77 -9.92 -4.69
C GLU A 37 -25.37 -9.63 -6.15
N PHE A 38 -24.53 -10.49 -6.75
CA PHE A 38 -24.08 -10.36 -8.15
C PHE A 38 -24.77 -11.30 -9.14
N ASN A 39 -25.81 -12.02 -8.71
CA ASN A 39 -26.62 -12.92 -9.54
C ASN A 39 -25.76 -13.89 -10.39
N ILE A 40 -24.67 -14.40 -9.80
CA ILE A 40 -23.81 -15.41 -10.44
C ILE A 40 -24.37 -16.77 -10.05
N SER A 41 -25.58 -17.06 -10.51
CA SER A 41 -26.10 -18.43 -10.55
C SER A 41 -25.79 -19.00 -11.93
N SER A 42 -24.94 -20.02 -11.96
CA SER A 42 -24.76 -20.89 -13.11
C SER A 42 -25.90 -21.91 -13.09
N SER A 43 -27.01 -21.60 -13.75
CA SER A 43 -28.02 -22.60 -14.12
C SER A 43 -28.01 -22.69 -15.64
N ASP A 44 -27.46 -23.81 -16.14
CA ASP A 44 -27.73 -24.30 -17.49
C ASP A 44 -29.19 -24.73 -17.49
N GLU A 45 -30.07 -23.89 -18.05
CA GLU A 45 -31.38 -24.32 -18.51
C GLU A 45 -31.55 -23.84 -19.96
N ASP A 46 -31.58 -24.81 -20.86
CA ASP A 46 -31.95 -24.68 -22.25
C ASP A 46 -33.40 -24.14 -22.32
N GLU A 47 -33.58 -22.94 -22.87
CA GLU A 47 -34.89 -22.44 -23.27
C GLU A 47 -34.88 -22.19 -24.77
N GLU A 48 -35.74 -22.97 -25.42
CA GLU A 48 -35.94 -23.07 -26.85
C GLU A 48 -36.56 -21.79 -27.43
N ASP A 49 -36.11 -21.50 -28.65
CA ASP A 49 -36.82 -20.87 -29.75
C ASP A 49 -38.31 -20.49 -29.53
N ARG A 50 -38.60 -19.19 -29.56
CA ARG A 50 -39.86 -18.68 -30.11
C ARG A 50 -39.64 -17.43 -30.94
N SER A 51 -39.49 -17.68 -32.24
CA SER A 51 -39.89 -16.80 -33.32
C SER A 51 -41.24 -16.10 -33.05
N GLN A 52 -41.25 -14.77 -33.14
CA GLN A 52 -42.44 -14.02 -33.55
C GLN A 52 -42.05 -12.97 -34.59
N THR A 53 -42.62 -13.22 -35.76
CA THR A 53 -42.73 -12.35 -36.92
C THR A 53 -43.42 -11.03 -36.57
N SER A 54 -42.88 -9.92 -37.08
CA SER A 54 -43.73 -8.84 -37.57
C SER A 54 -42.97 -8.02 -38.60
N ASP A 55 -43.32 -8.27 -39.87
CA ASP A 55 -43.12 -7.36 -40.98
C ASP A 55 -43.59 -5.95 -40.61
N ARG A 56 -42.72 -4.95 -40.86
CA ARG A 56 -43.20 -3.66 -41.34
C ARG A 56 -42.12 -2.97 -42.16
N SER A 57 -42.28 -3.12 -43.47
CA SER A 57 -41.73 -2.28 -44.52
C SER A 57 -41.93 -0.79 -44.23
N LEU A 58 -40.85 0.00 -44.28
CA LEU A 58 -40.89 1.36 -44.77
C LEU A 58 -39.62 1.66 -45.56
N THR A 59 -39.88 2.06 -46.79
CA THR A 59 -39.02 2.45 -47.89
C THR A 59 -38.36 3.81 -47.64
N SER A 60 -37.13 3.99 -48.13
CA SER A 60 -36.71 5.28 -48.70
C SER A 60 -35.55 5.05 -49.66
N ASP A 61 -35.84 5.37 -50.91
CA ASP A 61 -35.02 5.34 -52.10
C ASP A 61 -33.77 6.24 -51.97
N VAL A 62 -32.63 5.75 -52.48
CA VAL A 62 -31.55 6.61 -52.99
C VAL A 62 -30.93 5.96 -54.22
N ASP A 63 -31.50 6.38 -55.34
CA ASP A 63 -30.93 6.74 -56.64
C ASP A 63 -29.62 6.10 -57.16
N ASP A 64 -29.75 5.58 -58.37
CA ASP A 64 -28.78 4.95 -59.25
C ASP A 64 -28.14 6.02 -60.14
N GLY A 65 -26.81 6.13 -60.08
CA GLY A 65 -26.03 7.10 -60.84
C GLY A 65 -24.89 6.41 -61.55
N THR A 66 -25.16 6.03 -62.80
CA THR A 66 -24.30 5.34 -63.77
C THR A 66 -22.88 5.89 -63.92
N ASP A 67 -21.93 4.96 -63.98
CA ASP A 67 -20.53 5.13 -64.36
C ASP A 67 -20.35 5.74 -65.76
N GLU A 68 -19.63 6.85 -65.87
CA GLU A 68 -18.98 7.26 -67.12
C GLU A 68 -17.49 6.93 -67.10
N ASP A 69 -17.12 6.06 -68.04
CA ASP A 69 -15.79 5.54 -68.30
C ASP A 69 -14.94 6.59 -69.03
N VAL A 70 -13.91 7.15 -68.38
CA VAL A 70 -12.90 8.00 -69.02
C VAL A 70 -11.54 7.29 -69.01
N SER A 71 -11.27 6.60 -70.11
CA SER A 71 -9.98 6.01 -70.42
C SER A 71 -8.92 7.06 -70.74
N LYS A 72 -7.85 7.17 -69.93
CA LYS A 72 -6.53 7.67 -70.38
C LYS A 72 -5.36 6.94 -69.71
N THR A 73 -4.75 6.05 -70.49
CA THR A 73 -3.30 5.79 -70.60
C THR A 73 -2.46 5.75 -69.32
N GLY A 74 -2.40 4.57 -68.71
CA GLY A 74 -1.24 4.10 -67.93
C GLY A 74 -0.91 2.68 -68.38
N LYS A 75 0.38 2.35 -68.58
CA LYS A 75 0.83 0.98 -68.88
C LYS A 75 0.26 0.02 -67.82
N ARG A 76 -0.75 -0.76 -68.18
CA ARG A 76 -1.34 -1.76 -67.29
C ARG A 76 -0.31 -2.88 -67.10
N VAL A 77 0.34 -2.88 -65.94
CA VAL A 77 1.15 -4.01 -65.50
C VAL A 77 0.19 -5.19 -65.33
N GLU A 78 0.20 -6.14 -66.24
CA GLU A 78 -0.52 -7.40 -66.10
C GLU A 78 0.20 -8.25 -65.04
N ILE A 79 -0.18 -8.06 -63.78
CA ILE A 79 0.24 -8.96 -62.70
C ILE A 79 -0.52 -10.27 -62.92
N ARG A 80 0.13 -11.24 -63.57
CA ARG A 80 -0.38 -12.62 -63.67
C ARG A 80 -0.22 -13.30 -62.31
N LEU A 81 -1.25 -13.18 -61.47
CA LEU A 81 -1.39 -13.99 -60.26
C LEU A 81 -1.51 -15.46 -60.66
N ASN A 82 -0.64 -16.31 -60.12
CA ASN A 82 -0.63 -17.75 -60.40
C ASN A 82 -1.98 -18.36 -60.00
N PRO A 83 -2.77 -18.95 -60.92
CA PRO A 83 -4.08 -19.52 -60.60
C PRO A 83 -3.99 -20.77 -59.70
N LYS A 84 -2.80 -21.35 -59.53
CA LYS A 84 -2.52 -22.41 -58.55
C LYS A 84 -2.04 -21.88 -57.18
N ALA A 85 -1.86 -20.57 -57.03
CA ALA A 85 -1.57 -19.99 -55.72
C ALA A 85 -2.81 -20.15 -54.83
N ARG A 86 -2.63 -20.82 -53.69
CA ARG A 86 -3.69 -20.96 -52.68
C ARG A 86 -4.17 -19.55 -52.33
N LYS A 87 -5.46 -19.26 -52.49
CA LYS A 87 -6.07 -18.01 -52.02
C LYS A 87 -5.86 -17.95 -50.51
N VAL A 88 -4.79 -17.29 -50.08
CA VAL A 88 -4.55 -16.94 -48.68
C VAL A 88 -5.46 -15.77 -48.36
N GLY A 89 -6.77 -16.05 -48.31
CA GLY A 89 -7.75 -15.08 -47.83
C GLY A 89 -7.36 -14.65 -46.41
N ARG A 90 -7.68 -13.40 -46.07
CA ARG A 90 -7.53 -12.87 -44.71
C ARG A 90 -8.01 -13.93 -43.72
N PRO A 91 -7.18 -14.36 -42.74
CA PRO A 91 -7.60 -15.33 -41.74
C PRO A 91 -8.98 -14.95 -41.19
N GLN A 92 -9.93 -15.89 -41.21
CA GLN A 92 -11.28 -15.61 -40.73
C GLN A 92 -11.18 -15.12 -39.28
N LYS A 93 -11.58 -13.86 -39.04
CA LYS A 93 -11.65 -13.28 -37.70
C LYS A 93 -12.57 -14.19 -36.88
N GLN A 94 -12.08 -14.77 -35.79
CA GLN A 94 -12.88 -15.63 -34.91
C GLN A 94 -13.94 -14.78 -34.18
N LYS A 95 -15.06 -14.50 -34.86
CA LYS A 95 -16.10 -13.54 -34.44
C LYS A 95 -16.57 -13.76 -33.00
N LYS A 96 -16.71 -15.02 -32.56
CA LYS A 96 -17.10 -15.37 -31.19
C LYS A 96 -16.06 -14.94 -30.14
N LYS A 97 -14.76 -15.17 -30.39
CA LYS A 97 -13.70 -14.73 -29.47
C LYS A 97 -13.53 -13.20 -29.47
N THR A 98 -13.70 -12.56 -30.63
CA THR A 98 -13.70 -11.10 -30.71
C THR A 98 -14.86 -10.49 -29.94
N ALA A 99 -16.08 -10.99 -30.13
CA ALA A 99 -17.27 -10.47 -29.43
C ALA A 99 -17.19 -10.67 -27.91
N ALA A 100 -16.66 -11.81 -27.45
CA ALA A 100 -16.42 -12.04 -26.01
C ALA A 100 -15.36 -11.08 -25.44
N GLY A 101 -14.30 -10.80 -26.21
CA GLY A 101 -13.29 -9.78 -25.86
C GLY A 101 -13.90 -8.38 -25.76
N GLU A 102 -14.64 -7.96 -26.78
CA GLU A 102 -15.30 -6.64 -26.82
C GLU A 102 -16.30 -6.45 -25.67
N LYS A 103 -17.07 -7.49 -25.30
CA LYS A 103 -17.99 -7.44 -24.15
C LYS A 103 -17.24 -7.31 -22.83
N LYS A 104 -16.10 -7.98 -22.68
CA LYS A 104 -15.23 -7.86 -21.49
C LYS A 104 -14.60 -6.47 -21.42
N ASP A 105 -14.10 -5.96 -22.53
CA ASP A 105 -13.46 -4.65 -22.63
C ASP A 105 -14.47 -3.53 -22.35
N ARG A 106 -15.71 -3.65 -22.84
CA ARG A 106 -16.78 -2.68 -22.55
C ARG A 106 -17.16 -2.66 -21.06
N ARG A 107 -17.33 -3.83 -20.43
CA ARG A 107 -17.58 -3.91 -18.99
C ARG A 107 -16.45 -3.26 -18.18
N TRP A 108 -15.21 -3.53 -18.58
CA TRP A 108 -14.05 -2.91 -17.95
C TRP A 108 -14.05 -1.40 -18.11
N TYR A 109 -14.39 -0.90 -19.30
CA TYR A 109 -14.51 0.53 -19.56
C TYR A 109 -15.58 1.17 -18.66
N GLU A 110 -16.80 0.61 -18.61
CA GLU A 110 -17.90 1.08 -17.75
C GLU A 110 -17.50 1.09 -16.27
N THR A 111 -16.86 0.02 -15.78
CA THR A 111 -16.35 -0.04 -14.39
C THR A 111 -15.27 1.01 -14.14
N THR A 112 -14.38 1.25 -15.11
CA THR A 112 -13.30 2.24 -14.98
C THR A 112 -13.84 3.68 -14.99
N GLU A 113 -14.84 3.97 -15.82
CA GLU A 113 -15.50 5.28 -15.84
C GLU A 113 -16.25 5.55 -14.53
N ALA A 114 -16.99 4.56 -14.01
CA ALA A 114 -17.63 4.68 -12.71
C ALA A 114 -16.61 4.90 -11.57
N ALA A 115 -15.50 4.17 -11.62
CA ALA A 115 -14.37 4.32 -10.71
C ALA A 115 -13.75 5.74 -10.75
N ARG A 116 -13.56 6.31 -11.94
CA ARG A 116 -13.07 7.68 -12.12
C ARG A 116 -14.08 8.70 -11.60
N ALA A 117 -15.37 8.53 -11.91
CA ALA A 117 -16.42 9.39 -11.41
C ALA A 117 -16.47 9.39 -9.87
N GLN A 118 -16.29 8.23 -9.25
CA GLN A 118 -16.22 8.09 -7.79
C GLN A 118 -15.00 8.79 -7.19
N ALA A 119 -13.83 8.66 -7.84
CA ALA A 119 -12.60 9.32 -7.41
C ALA A 119 -12.58 10.83 -7.67
N GLY A 120 -13.38 11.30 -8.63
CA GLY A 120 -13.41 12.69 -9.08
C GLY A 120 -12.30 13.07 -10.07
N GLU A 121 -11.46 12.10 -10.46
CA GLU A 121 -10.24 12.36 -11.24
C GLU A 121 -10.01 11.28 -12.31
N VAL A 122 -9.27 11.62 -13.36
CA VAL A 122 -9.10 10.76 -14.56
C VAL A 122 -7.81 9.94 -14.56
N SER A 123 -6.79 10.36 -13.79
CA SER A 123 -5.50 9.68 -13.64
C SER A 123 -5.13 9.54 -12.16
N LEU A 124 -4.32 8.53 -11.82
CA LEU A 124 -3.90 8.34 -10.42
C LEU A 124 -3.02 9.48 -9.91
N LEU A 125 -2.23 10.09 -10.80
CA LEU A 125 -1.41 11.24 -10.45
C LEU A 125 -2.32 12.44 -10.11
N ALA A 126 -3.30 12.74 -10.96
CA ALA A 126 -4.27 13.81 -10.70
C ALA A 126 -5.06 13.57 -9.40
N LEU A 127 -5.41 12.32 -9.10
CA LEU A 127 -6.04 11.95 -7.83
C LEU A 127 -5.13 12.29 -6.63
N VAL A 128 -3.87 11.88 -6.65
CA VAL A 128 -2.94 12.20 -5.55
C VAL A 128 -2.71 13.71 -5.44
N ASP A 129 -2.54 14.41 -6.56
CA ASP A 129 -2.34 15.86 -6.59
C ASP A 129 -3.58 16.62 -6.06
N SER A 130 -4.80 16.16 -6.38
CA SER A 130 -6.04 16.69 -5.81
C SER A 130 -6.12 16.46 -4.30
N LEU A 131 -5.79 15.25 -3.83
CA LEU A 131 -5.76 14.93 -2.41
C LEU A 131 -4.75 15.80 -1.64
N ASP A 132 -3.58 16.05 -2.22
CA ASP A 132 -2.55 16.91 -1.62
C ASP A 132 -2.93 18.39 -1.58
N ARG A 133 -3.67 18.85 -2.60
CA ARG A 133 -4.16 20.23 -2.70
C ARG A 133 -5.34 20.48 -1.75
N GLU A 134 -6.31 19.57 -1.73
CA GLU A 134 -7.57 19.75 -0.98
C GLU A 134 -7.45 19.27 0.47
N GLN A 135 -6.50 18.38 0.76
CA GLN A 135 -6.24 17.79 2.07
C GLN A 135 -7.52 17.32 2.80
N PRO A 136 -8.34 16.45 2.17
CA PRO A 136 -9.57 15.98 2.79
C PRO A 136 -9.30 15.03 3.96
N GLY A 137 -10.26 14.93 4.89
CA GLY A 137 -10.22 13.95 5.98
C GLY A 137 -10.32 12.49 5.49
N LEU A 138 -10.28 11.55 6.44
CA LEU A 138 -10.19 10.11 6.13
C LEU A 138 -11.38 9.55 5.35
N LYS A 139 -12.62 9.96 5.68
CA LYS A 139 -13.84 9.47 5.02
C LYS A 139 -13.86 9.82 3.54
N GLU A 140 -13.56 11.07 3.22
CA GLU A 140 -13.56 11.54 1.84
C GLU A 140 -12.36 10.97 1.06
N THR A 141 -11.20 10.87 1.71
CA THR A 141 -10.02 10.19 1.15
C THR A 141 -10.34 8.73 0.82
N GLN A 142 -11.01 8.00 1.72
CA GLN A 142 -11.48 6.63 1.49
C GLN A 142 -12.46 6.55 0.32
N ARG A 143 -13.46 7.43 0.30
CA ARG A 143 -14.48 7.48 -0.75
C ARG A 143 -13.82 7.64 -2.13
N ARG A 144 -12.88 8.57 -2.28
CA ARG A 144 -12.19 8.79 -3.57
C ARG A 144 -11.27 7.62 -3.95
N LEU A 145 -10.50 7.08 -3.00
CA LEU A 145 -9.57 5.96 -3.25
C LEU A 145 -10.28 4.62 -3.50
N SER A 146 -11.50 4.45 -3.01
CA SER A 146 -12.29 3.23 -3.23
C SER A 146 -12.59 2.97 -4.71
N GLY A 147 -12.66 4.04 -5.53
CA GLY A 147 -12.80 3.92 -6.98
C GLY A 147 -11.57 3.31 -7.66
N VAL A 148 -10.38 3.36 -7.06
CA VAL A 148 -9.16 2.84 -7.70
C VAL A 148 -9.16 1.31 -7.72
N ILE A 149 -9.23 0.70 -8.90
CA ILE A 149 -9.26 -0.76 -9.08
C ILE A 149 -7.85 -1.36 -9.21
N VAL A 150 -7.70 -2.64 -8.84
CA VAL A 150 -6.46 -3.41 -9.06
C VAL A 150 -6.56 -4.14 -10.40
N LYS A 151 -5.52 -4.04 -11.23
CA LYS A 151 -5.47 -4.68 -12.55
C LYS A 151 -4.30 -5.67 -12.62
N HIS A 152 -4.34 -6.58 -13.60
CA HIS A 152 -3.27 -7.52 -13.91
C HIS A 152 -3.00 -8.58 -12.85
N GLY A 153 -4.06 -9.13 -12.23
CA GLY A 153 -3.94 -10.20 -11.24
C GLY A 153 -3.18 -11.43 -11.78
N GLU A 154 -3.34 -11.74 -13.07
CA GLU A 154 -2.59 -12.79 -13.77
C GLU A 154 -1.07 -12.55 -13.83
N ALA A 155 -0.64 -11.30 -13.68
CA ALA A 155 0.76 -10.90 -13.71
C ALA A 155 1.39 -10.78 -12.31
N GLU A 156 0.68 -11.12 -11.22
CA GLU A 156 1.17 -10.97 -9.85
C GLU A 156 2.55 -11.62 -9.61
N LYS A 157 2.81 -12.76 -10.28
CA LYS A 157 4.08 -13.51 -10.16
C LYS A 157 5.14 -13.13 -11.21
N ARG A 158 4.86 -12.14 -12.07
CA ARG A 158 5.83 -11.68 -13.08
C ARG A 158 6.98 -10.94 -12.39
N LYS A 159 8.18 -11.08 -12.94
CA LYS A 159 9.37 -10.39 -12.44
C LYS A 159 9.55 -9.07 -13.19
N PRO A 160 9.46 -7.91 -12.52
CA PRO A 160 9.81 -6.63 -13.11
C PRO A 160 11.30 -6.57 -13.44
N LYS A 161 11.68 -5.74 -14.42
CA LYS A 161 13.08 -5.47 -14.77
C LYS A 161 13.33 -3.97 -14.79
N LEU A 162 14.29 -3.51 -14.00
CA LEU A 162 14.78 -2.15 -14.05
C LEU A 162 15.65 -1.95 -15.30
N LYS A 163 15.39 -0.90 -16.07
CA LYS A 163 16.17 -0.50 -17.24
C LYS A 163 16.31 1.01 -17.28
N LEU A 164 17.49 1.51 -17.63
CA LEU A 164 17.63 2.88 -18.12
C LEU A 164 17.36 2.89 -19.61
N MET A 165 16.37 3.69 -20.03
CA MET A 165 15.94 3.75 -21.42
C MET A 165 15.92 5.20 -21.90
N LYS A 166 16.41 5.44 -23.11
CA LYS A 166 16.25 6.72 -23.79
C LYS A 166 14.85 6.77 -24.41
N ASN A 167 14.04 7.77 -24.06
CA ASN A 167 12.66 7.95 -24.54
C ASN A 167 11.78 6.68 -24.42
N PRO A 168 11.57 6.14 -23.20
CA PRO A 168 10.72 4.97 -23.03
C PRO A 168 9.27 5.27 -23.40
N VAL A 169 8.60 4.29 -24.03
CA VAL A 169 7.14 4.30 -24.16
C VAL A 169 6.56 3.83 -22.84
N LEU A 170 6.14 4.78 -22.01
CA LEU A 170 5.51 4.52 -20.72
C LEU A 170 4.02 4.25 -20.88
N THR A 171 3.46 3.53 -19.92
CA THR A 171 2.01 3.37 -19.79
C THR A 171 1.43 4.73 -19.40
N MET A 172 0.64 5.34 -20.29
CA MET A 172 0.06 6.67 -20.06
C MET A 172 -1.12 6.59 -19.08
N ASP A 173 -1.18 7.57 -18.18
CA ASP A 173 -2.29 7.84 -17.26
C ASP A 173 -3.00 6.62 -16.66
N PRO A 174 -2.26 5.74 -15.95
CA PRO A 174 -2.88 4.60 -15.31
C PRO A 174 -3.88 5.06 -14.25
N PHE A 175 -5.12 4.56 -14.36
CA PHE A 175 -6.16 4.69 -13.34
C PHE A 175 -6.45 3.33 -12.69
N TYR A 176 -5.40 2.66 -12.22
CA TYR A 176 -5.46 1.36 -11.56
C TYR A 176 -4.18 1.09 -10.77
N LEU A 177 -4.24 0.18 -9.80
CA LEU A 177 -3.06 -0.33 -9.09
C LEU A 177 -2.57 -1.66 -9.68
N LEU A 178 -1.26 -1.88 -9.61
CA LEU A 178 -0.67 -3.20 -9.78
C LEU A 178 -0.98 -4.09 -8.57
N PRO A 179 -1.02 -5.42 -8.72
CA PRO A 179 -1.21 -6.33 -7.60
C PRO A 179 -0.09 -6.15 -6.55
N THR A 180 -0.44 -6.28 -5.27
CA THR A 180 0.45 -5.95 -4.15
C THR A 180 1.82 -6.59 -4.25
N LYS A 181 1.91 -7.90 -4.52
CA LYS A 181 3.21 -8.59 -4.61
C LYS A 181 4.06 -8.11 -5.78
N LEU A 182 3.43 -7.76 -6.90
CA LEU A 182 4.12 -7.22 -8.08
C LEU A 182 4.61 -5.80 -7.79
N LEU A 183 3.79 -4.97 -7.16
CA LEU A 183 4.16 -3.62 -6.76
C LEU A 183 5.31 -3.61 -5.76
N ASP A 184 5.29 -4.49 -4.76
CA ASP A 184 6.39 -4.64 -3.81
C ASP A 184 7.69 -5.11 -4.49
N ALA A 185 7.60 -5.98 -5.50
CA ALA A 185 8.75 -6.37 -6.30
C ALA A 185 9.29 -5.21 -7.15
N CYS A 186 8.42 -4.34 -7.67
CA CYS A 186 8.81 -3.12 -8.37
C CYS A 186 9.56 -2.16 -7.45
N VAL A 187 9.01 -1.87 -6.26
CA VAL A 187 9.62 -0.96 -5.27
C VAL A 187 10.99 -1.47 -4.81
N LYS A 188 11.13 -2.79 -4.58
CA LYS A 188 12.42 -3.39 -4.19
C LYS A 188 13.52 -3.26 -5.24
N LEU A 189 13.16 -3.09 -6.51
CA LEU A 189 14.14 -2.89 -7.58
C LEU A 189 14.55 -1.43 -7.74
N LEU A 190 13.77 -0.48 -7.20
CA LEU A 190 14.11 0.94 -7.27
C LEU A 190 15.21 1.23 -6.24
N PRO A 191 16.35 1.83 -6.65
CA PRO A 191 17.30 2.41 -5.73
C PRO A 191 16.61 3.37 -4.76
N VAL A 192 17.04 3.37 -3.50
CA VAL A 192 16.62 4.39 -2.53
C VAL A 192 17.16 5.73 -3.02
N SER A 193 16.28 6.59 -3.50
CA SER A 193 16.64 7.96 -3.84
C SER A 193 16.52 8.78 -2.57
N ASN A 194 17.64 9.19 -2.00
CA ASN A 194 17.64 10.29 -1.03
C ASN A 194 17.32 11.57 -1.82
N THR A 195 16.05 11.98 -1.83
CA THR A 195 15.64 13.32 -2.26
C THR A 195 15.93 14.31 -1.13
N GLU A 196 16.10 15.60 -1.43
CA GLU A 196 16.27 16.65 -0.41
C GLU A 196 15.13 16.64 0.62
N ASP A 197 13.90 16.31 0.18
CA ASP A 197 12.69 16.18 1.02
C ASP A 197 12.63 14.89 1.86
N THR A 198 13.45 13.88 1.51
CA THR A 198 13.58 12.61 2.25
C THR A 198 14.98 12.46 2.85
N VAL A 199 15.73 13.56 3.00
CA VAL A 199 16.99 13.54 3.74
C VAL A 199 16.65 13.15 5.17
N ILE A 200 16.93 11.89 5.48
CA ILE A 200 17.08 11.48 6.86
C ILE A 200 18.27 12.29 7.35
N SER A 201 18.01 13.34 8.14
CA SER A 201 19.04 13.98 8.97
C SER A 201 19.44 12.94 10.02
N VAL A 202 20.27 11.99 9.58
CA VAL A 202 21.13 11.24 10.46
C VAL A 202 22.18 12.25 10.88
N ASP A 203 22.30 12.44 12.19
CA ASP A 203 23.41 13.11 12.88
C ASP A 203 24.69 13.07 12.02
N ASP A 204 25.38 14.23 11.88
CA ASP A 204 26.50 14.52 10.96
C ASP A 204 27.73 13.58 11.06
N SER A 205 27.59 12.45 11.74
CA SER A 205 28.60 11.44 12.04
C SER A 205 28.51 10.16 11.18
N GLN A 206 27.58 10.07 10.20
CA GLN A 206 27.62 9.01 9.16
C GLN A 206 27.97 9.58 7.78
N PRO A 207 28.97 9.03 7.06
CA PRO A 207 29.29 9.46 5.71
C PRO A 207 28.10 9.18 4.80
N SER A 208 27.54 10.23 4.23
CA SER A 208 26.46 10.20 3.26
C SER A 208 26.89 9.39 2.04
N GLN A 209 26.33 8.19 1.89
CA GLN A 209 26.30 7.53 0.58
C GLN A 209 25.29 8.26 -0.29
N THR A 210 25.71 9.36 -0.88
CA THR A 210 25.02 10.01 -1.99
C THR A 210 25.13 9.10 -3.22
N SER A 211 24.22 8.13 -3.33
CA SER A 211 24.02 7.41 -4.60
C SER A 211 23.18 8.26 -5.57
N ARG A 212 23.67 9.46 -5.91
CA ARG A 212 23.34 10.03 -7.22
C ARG A 212 24.16 9.25 -8.23
N THR A 213 23.61 8.17 -8.77
CA THR A 213 24.04 7.75 -10.10
C THR A 213 23.67 8.88 -11.03
N ASP A 214 24.68 9.61 -11.53
CA ASP A 214 24.52 10.62 -12.58
C ASP A 214 23.84 9.97 -13.79
N ILE A 215 22.51 10.08 -13.85
CA ILE A 215 21.74 9.58 -14.99
C ILE A 215 22.05 10.52 -16.15
N ALA A 216 22.72 10.01 -17.19
CA ALA A 216 23.02 10.75 -18.39
C ALA A 216 21.75 11.42 -18.96
N GLU A 217 21.87 12.69 -19.38
CA GLU A 217 20.76 13.48 -19.90
C GLU A 217 19.96 12.71 -20.97
N GLY A 218 18.64 12.60 -20.75
CA GLY A 218 17.71 11.92 -21.66
C GLY A 218 17.48 10.43 -21.40
N TYR A 219 18.15 9.81 -20.41
CA TYR A 219 17.80 8.47 -19.93
C TYR A 219 16.78 8.55 -18.80
N VAL A 220 15.77 7.69 -18.87
CA VAL A 220 14.70 7.58 -17.87
C VAL A 220 14.76 6.20 -17.23
N GLU A 221 14.81 6.17 -15.91
CA GLU A 221 14.69 4.95 -15.13
C GLU A 221 13.29 4.37 -15.29
N THR A 222 13.22 3.17 -15.87
CA THR A 222 11.98 2.53 -16.31
C THR A 222 11.91 1.10 -15.79
N LEU A 223 10.79 0.76 -15.14
CA LEU A 223 10.45 -0.60 -14.77
C LEU A 223 9.60 -1.24 -15.87
N VAL A 224 10.14 -2.28 -16.49
CA VAL A 224 9.48 -3.03 -17.56
C VAL A 224 8.91 -4.34 -17.00
N ILE A 225 7.60 -4.53 -17.17
CA ILE A 225 6.88 -5.73 -16.77
C ILE A 225 6.34 -6.41 -18.03
N LYS A 226 6.77 -7.65 -18.25
CA LYS A 226 6.38 -8.42 -19.43
C LYS A 226 4.86 -8.57 -19.51
N ASP A 227 4.30 -8.28 -20.69
CA ASP A 227 2.86 -8.38 -21.02
C ASP A 227 1.95 -7.41 -20.22
N VAL A 228 2.53 -6.48 -19.46
CA VAL A 228 1.79 -5.48 -18.68
C VAL A 228 2.11 -4.08 -19.17
N GLY A 229 3.39 -3.70 -19.21
CA GLY A 229 3.81 -2.38 -19.66
C GLY A 229 5.13 -1.91 -19.05
N SER A 230 5.44 -0.65 -19.32
CA SER A 230 6.60 0.06 -18.77
C SER A 230 6.13 1.21 -17.90
N TYR A 231 6.75 1.40 -16.75
CA TYR A 231 6.39 2.42 -15.77
C TYR A 231 7.62 3.21 -15.34
N SER A 232 7.46 4.52 -15.11
CA SER A 232 8.51 5.32 -14.49
C SER A 232 8.55 5.11 -12.97
N ARG A 233 9.66 5.53 -12.35
CA ARG A 233 9.77 5.63 -10.88
C ARG A 233 8.57 6.35 -10.27
N LYS A 234 8.26 7.56 -10.76
CA LYS A 234 7.15 8.39 -10.26
C LYS A 234 5.83 7.63 -10.25
N GLN A 235 5.53 6.87 -11.31
CA GLN A 235 4.28 6.08 -11.38
C GLN A 235 4.24 4.96 -10.35
N ILE A 236 5.36 4.26 -10.13
CA ILE A 236 5.45 3.19 -9.13
C ILE A 236 5.34 3.76 -7.71
N GLU A 237 5.95 4.90 -7.44
CA GLU A 237 5.83 5.62 -6.16
C GLU A 237 4.37 6.07 -5.92
N THR A 238 3.71 6.62 -6.95
CA THR A 238 2.27 6.96 -6.89
C THR A 238 1.42 5.71 -6.60
N PHE A 239 1.68 4.58 -7.25
CA PHE A 239 0.96 3.33 -6.96
C PHE A 239 1.17 2.89 -5.52
N LYS A 240 2.40 2.96 -5.01
CA LYS A 240 2.70 2.55 -3.64
C LYS A 240 2.02 3.48 -2.63
N ARG A 241 2.02 4.78 -2.89
CA ARG A 241 1.32 5.78 -2.07
C ARG A 241 -0.19 5.52 -2.00
N VAL A 242 -0.82 5.32 -3.15
CA VAL A 242 -2.27 5.04 -3.23
C VAL A 242 -2.60 3.70 -2.56
N GLN A 243 -1.75 2.67 -2.70
CA GLN A 243 -1.91 1.40 -1.99
C GLN A 243 -1.90 1.62 -0.47
N ILE A 244 -0.91 2.34 0.07
CA ILE A 244 -0.79 2.61 1.51
C ILE A 244 -2.02 3.37 2.02
N LEU A 245 -2.48 4.39 1.28
CA LEU A 245 -3.67 5.13 1.67
C LEU A 245 -4.95 4.27 1.62
N LYS A 246 -5.02 3.31 0.70
CA LYS A 246 -6.17 2.41 0.53
C LYS A 246 -6.24 1.32 1.59
N ASP A 247 -5.18 1.07 2.35
CA ASP A 247 -5.22 0.11 3.46
C ASP A 247 -6.14 0.57 4.62
N PHE A 248 -6.61 1.84 4.59
CA PHE A 248 -7.59 2.46 5.50
C PHE A 248 -7.30 2.23 6.99
N VAL A 249 -6.03 2.08 7.33
CA VAL A 249 -5.56 1.86 8.71
C VAL A 249 -5.95 3.00 9.65
N GLY A 250 -6.14 4.21 9.13
CA GLY A 250 -6.61 5.36 9.92
C GLY A 250 -8.02 5.19 10.47
N LEU A 251 -8.95 4.59 9.72
CA LEU A 251 -10.33 4.37 10.21
C LEU A 251 -10.36 3.33 11.33
N LYS A 252 -9.60 2.25 11.16
CA LYS A 252 -9.42 1.23 12.22
C LYS A 252 -8.79 1.85 13.47
N THR A 253 -7.89 2.81 13.30
CA THR A 253 -7.26 3.52 14.42
C THR A 253 -8.26 4.41 15.14
N HIS A 254 -9.10 5.15 14.40
CA HIS A 254 -10.18 5.94 14.98
C HIS A 254 -11.16 5.07 15.78
N GLU A 255 -11.62 3.94 15.20
CA GLU A 255 -12.48 2.97 15.90
C GLU A 255 -11.81 2.45 17.17
N TRP A 256 -10.53 2.02 17.08
CA TRP A 256 -9.78 1.55 18.24
C TRP A 256 -9.61 2.63 19.32
N LEU A 257 -9.38 3.88 18.95
CA LEU A 257 -9.26 4.99 19.90
C LEU A 257 -10.54 5.19 20.71
N LEU A 258 -11.71 5.10 20.07
CA LEU A 258 -12.99 5.31 20.73
C LEU A 258 -13.45 4.07 21.52
N ASP A 259 -13.30 2.88 20.95
CA ASP A 259 -13.90 1.66 21.49
C ASP A 259 -13.00 0.95 22.50
N VAL A 260 -11.68 1.14 22.39
CA VAL A 260 -10.70 0.44 23.23
C VAL A 260 -9.86 1.40 24.04
N ALA A 261 -9.22 2.39 23.41
CA ALA A 261 -8.28 3.25 24.13
C ALA A 261 -9.01 4.16 25.13
N LEU A 262 -10.07 4.86 24.69
CA LEU A 262 -10.79 5.82 25.52
C LEU A 262 -11.33 5.21 26.83
N PRO A 263 -12.01 4.04 26.84
CA PRO A 263 -12.47 3.42 28.08
C PRO A 263 -11.36 3.00 29.05
N THR A 264 -10.13 2.83 28.57
CA THR A 264 -8.99 2.43 29.41
C THR A 264 -8.24 3.62 30.02
N LEU A 265 -8.49 4.82 29.52
CA LEU A 265 -7.82 6.03 30.01
C LEU A 265 -8.48 6.55 31.29
N PRO A 266 -7.72 7.17 32.21
CA PRO A 266 -8.30 7.89 33.33
C PRO A 266 -9.18 9.05 32.85
N SER A 267 -10.28 9.31 33.55
CA SER A 267 -11.30 10.32 33.16
C SER A 267 -10.76 11.72 32.80
N PRO A 268 -9.68 12.27 33.41
CA PRO A 268 -9.11 13.54 32.98
C PRO A 268 -8.66 13.58 31.52
N TYR A 269 -8.41 12.42 30.90
CA TYR A 269 -7.98 12.31 29.52
C TYR A 269 -9.13 12.09 28.53
N ASP A 270 -10.38 11.91 28.98
CA ASP A 270 -11.53 11.59 28.12
C ASP A 270 -11.71 12.63 27.00
N VAL A 271 -11.72 13.92 27.37
CA VAL A 271 -11.88 15.03 26.43
C VAL A 271 -10.75 15.03 25.41
N LYS A 272 -9.51 14.80 25.87
CA LYS A 272 -8.34 14.84 25.00
C LYS A 272 -8.29 13.64 24.06
N ALA A 273 -8.67 12.45 24.54
CA ALA A 273 -8.74 11.24 23.74
C ALA A 273 -9.77 11.36 22.61
N ARG A 274 -10.95 11.93 22.89
CA ARG A 274 -11.97 12.22 21.86
C ARG A 274 -11.45 13.21 20.83
N GLN A 275 -10.84 14.31 21.28
CA GLN A 275 -10.24 15.29 20.38
C GLN A 275 -9.20 14.65 19.45
N VAL A 276 -8.34 13.76 19.97
CA VAL A 276 -7.35 13.05 19.14
C VAL A 276 -8.02 12.11 18.13
N ALA A 277 -9.11 11.44 18.51
CA ALA A 277 -9.87 10.61 17.57
C ALA A 277 -10.48 11.48 16.45
N ASP A 278 -11.12 12.59 16.80
CA ASP A 278 -11.69 13.54 15.84
C ASP A 278 -10.60 14.10 14.92
N ASP A 279 -9.44 14.50 15.47
CA ASP A 279 -8.29 14.98 14.71
C ASP A 279 -7.79 13.91 13.72
N VAL A 280 -7.72 12.64 14.12
CA VAL A 280 -7.33 11.51 13.24
C VAL A 280 -8.34 11.33 12.09
N MET A 281 -9.62 11.57 12.34
CA MET A 281 -10.70 11.44 11.36
C MET A 281 -10.71 12.61 10.36
N GLU A 282 -10.52 13.84 10.86
CA GLU A 282 -10.63 15.07 10.07
C GLU A 282 -9.34 15.45 9.35
N ALA A 283 -8.17 15.05 9.87
CA ALA A 283 -6.90 15.40 9.26
C ALA A 283 -6.63 14.58 7.99
N TYR A 284 -5.99 15.25 7.02
CA TYR A 284 -5.41 14.58 5.87
C TYR A 284 -4.25 13.67 6.31
N PRO A 285 -4.15 12.42 5.82
CA PRO A 285 -3.10 11.47 6.19
C PRO A 285 -1.66 12.01 6.19
N TYR A 286 -1.32 12.87 5.21
CA TYR A 286 0.02 13.45 5.09
C TYR A 286 0.16 14.84 5.72
N LYS A 287 -0.87 15.32 6.42
CA LYS A 287 -0.78 16.55 7.21
C LYS A 287 0.24 16.35 8.33
N HIS A 288 1.06 17.35 8.55
CA HIS A 288 2.06 17.35 9.60
C HIS A 288 1.43 17.48 11.00
N ILE A 289 1.97 16.74 11.98
CA ILE A 289 1.54 16.83 13.37
C ILE A 289 2.22 18.05 14.03
N GLN A 290 1.42 18.96 14.59
CA GLN A 290 1.95 20.17 15.20
C GLN A 290 2.83 19.88 16.42
N GLY A 291 3.94 20.61 16.54
CA GLY A 291 4.88 20.50 17.65
C GLY A 291 5.96 19.42 17.48
N LEU A 292 6.01 18.76 16.32
CA LEU A 292 7.14 17.91 15.90
C LEU A 292 7.98 18.64 14.84
N PRO A 293 9.23 18.21 14.57
CA PRO A 293 10.08 18.84 13.57
C PRO A 293 9.49 18.72 12.17
N GLY A 294 9.62 19.76 11.33
CA GLY A 294 9.17 19.70 9.94
C GLY A 294 9.85 18.55 9.18
N GLY A 295 9.05 17.60 8.69
CA GLY A 295 9.51 16.44 7.93
C GLY A 295 8.37 15.47 7.58
N PRO A 296 8.55 14.63 6.55
CA PRO A 296 7.53 13.66 6.12
C PRO A 296 7.27 12.58 7.18
N ASP A 297 8.23 12.33 8.06
CA ASP A 297 8.20 11.30 9.09
C ASP A 297 7.21 11.58 10.23
N PHE A 298 6.66 12.80 10.34
CA PHE A 298 5.76 13.18 11.43
C PHE A 298 4.38 13.64 10.91
N ALA A 299 3.89 12.95 9.89
CA ALA A 299 2.53 13.11 9.40
C ALA A 299 1.52 12.24 10.18
N TYR A 300 0.22 12.55 10.08
CA TYR A 300 -0.86 11.79 10.75
C TYR A 300 -0.83 10.29 10.47
N THR A 301 -0.34 9.86 9.30
CA THR A 301 -0.12 8.44 8.98
C THR A 301 0.66 7.65 10.01
N VAL A 302 1.56 8.27 10.80
CA VAL A 302 2.30 7.57 11.85
C VAL A 302 1.42 7.13 13.01
N LEU A 303 0.28 7.81 13.23
CA LEU A 303 -0.69 7.46 14.26
C LEU A 303 -1.49 6.22 13.87
N TYR A 304 -1.62 5.92 12.58
CA TYR A 304 -2.45 4.81 12.10
C TYR A 304 -1.89 3.43 12.46
N ARG A 305 -0.67 3.40 12.99
CA ARG A 305 0.01 2.19 13.47
C ARG A 305 -0.04 2.04 15.00
N ALA A 306 -0.66 2.99 15.70
CA ALA A 306 -0.85 2.91 17.14
C ALA A 306 -1.89 1.84 17.53
N ALA A 307 -2.87 1.58 16.65
CA ALA A 307 -3.84 0.53 16.85
C ALA A 307 -3.21 -0.86 16.56
N PRO A 308 -3.35 -1.83 17.48
CA PRO A 308 -2.96 -3.22 17.23
C PRO A 308 -3.66 -3.81 16.00
N PRO A 309 -3.04 -4.77 15.29
CA PRO A 309 -1.78 -5.46 15.60
C PRO A 309 -0.55 -4.80 14.96
N LEU A 310 -0.65 -3.54 14.52
CA LEU A 310 0.45 -2.87 13.83
C LEU A 310 1.55 -2.47 14.82
N TRP A 311 2.79 -2.56 14.37
CA TRP A 311 3.95 -2.12 15.14
C TRP A 311 4.23 -0.65 14.91
N LEU A 312 4.50 0.08 16.00
CA LEU A 312 5.03 1.43 15.96
C LEU A 312 6.36 1.47 15.18
N THR A 313 6.55 2.51 14.38
CA THR A 313 7.79 2.72 13.63
C THR A 313 8.79 3.53 14.44
N ASP A 314 10.05 3.50 14.01
CA ASP A 314 11.10 4.38 14.53
C ASP A 314 10.66 5.85 14.52
N ALA A 315 9.94 6.29 13.48
CA ALA A 315 9.42 7.66 13.40
C ALA A 315 8.43 7.97 14.54
N THR A 316 7.50 7.06 14.85
CA THR A 316 6.54 7.25 15.94
C THR A 316 7.25 7.30 17.31
N ILE A 317 8.18 6.38 17.56
CA ILE A 317 8.94 6.36 18.83
C ILE A 317 9.82 7.60 18.95
N ARG A 318 10.46 8.04 17.86
CA ARG A 318 11.26 9.26 17.82
C ARG A 318 10.41 10.48 18.14
N GLY A 319 9.26 10.62 17.50
CA GLY A 319 8.32 11.72 17.76
C GLY A 319 7.90 11.79 19.22
N LEU A 320 7.59 10.64 19.83
CA LEU A 320 7.29 10.55 21.26
C LEU A 320 8.47 10.98 22.13
N CYS A 321 9.67 10.46 21.87
CA CYS A 321 10.87 10.83 22.63
C CYS A 321 11.18 12.32 22.51
N MET A 322 11.05 12.91 21.32
CA MET A 322 11.25 14.34 21.10
C MET A 322 10.22 15.18 21.86
N ARG A 323 8.96 14.76 21.86
CA ARG A 323 7.91 15.42 22.64
C ARG A 323 8.20 15.37 24.14
N LEU A 324 8.63 14.22 24.66
CA LEU A 324 9.02 14.06 26.06
C LEU A 324 10.22 14.94 26.44
N VAL A 325 11.22 15.08 25.57
CA VAL A 325 12.36 15.99 25.80
C VAL A 325 11.90 17.45 25.84
N ASN A 326 10.95 17.83 24.98
CA ASN A 326 10.38 19.17 24.97
C ASN A 326 9.56 19.46 26.24
N ASP A 327 8.71 18.51 26.64
CA ASP A 327 7.82 18.68 27.80
C ASP A 327 8.58 18.55 29.13
N TYR A 328 9.71 17.82 29.14
CA TYR A 328 10.58 17.63 30.30
C TYR A 328 12.04 17.96 29.96
N PRO A 329 12.49 19.22 30.18
CA PRO A 329 13.84 19.68 29.82
C PRO A 329 15.00 18.92 30.49
N THR A 330 14.71 18.17 31.56
CA THR A 330 15.67 17.31 32.27
C THR A 330 15.85 15.94 31.60
N CYS A 331 15.09 15.65 30.54
CA CYS A 331 15.17 14.41 29.77
C CYS A 331 16.03 14.57 28.52
N ARG A 332 16.66 13.48 28.09
CA ARG A 332 17.36 13.38 26.80
C ARG A 332 16.95 12.11 26.05
N PHE A 333 16.97 12.21 24.73
CA PHE A 333 16.82 11.09 23.81
C PHE A 333 18.20 10.77 23.23
N ALA A 334 18.66 9.53 23.40
CA ALA A 334 19.99 9.10 22.97
C ALA A 334 20.03 8.54 21.54
N GLY A 335 18.90 8.51 20.84
CA GLY A 335 18.75 7.82 19.56
C GLY A 335 18.25 6.39 19.74
N PHE A 336 18.36 5.59 18.68
CA PHE A 336 17.95 4.19 18.66
C PHE A 336 19.15 3.27 18.75
N GLN A 337 18.98 2.14 19.43
CA GLN A 337 19.94 1.04 19.40
C GLN A 337 19.27 -0.21 18.83
N ALA A 338 19.84 -0.73 17.74
CA ALA A 338 19.44 -2.04 17.23
C ALA A 338 19.84 -3.12 18.24
N ALA A 339 18.90 -4.01 18.54
CA ALA A 339 19.10 -5.12 19.47
C ALA A 339 18.88 -6.45 18.77
N PHE A 340 19.63 -7.47 19.18
CA PHE A 340 19.62 -8.80 18.56
C PHE A 340 19.53 -9.87 19.63
N THR A 341 18.73 -10.91 19.36
CA THR A 341 18.67 -12.10 20.20
C THR A 341 19.85 -13.01 19.89
N LYS A 342 20.51 -13.52 20.93
CA LYS A 342 21.56 -14.53 20.80
C LYS A 342 21.07 -15.84 21.36
N ASN A 343 21.13 -16.91 20.54
CA ASN A 343 20.71 -18.26 20.93
C ASN A 343 21.63 -18.94 21.95
N LYS A 344 22.83 -18.39 22.18
CA LYS A 344 23.77 -18.89 23.19
C LYS A 344 24.07 -17.81 24.20
N ARG A 345 23.94 -18.17 25.48
CA ARG A 345 24.32 -17.35 26.65
C ARG A 345 25.86 -17.31 26.84
N MET A 346 26.63 -17.28 25.74
CA MET A 346 28.08 -17.07 25.78
C MET A 346 28.33 -15.58 25.57
N TRP A 347 28.52 -14.88 26.68
CA TRP A 347 29.01 -13.50 26.66
C TRP A 347 30.47 -13.53 26.21
N ASN A 348 30.75 -12.99 25.03
CA ASN A 348 32.11 -12.68 24.60
C ASN A 348 32.43 -11.24 25.03
N PRO A 349 33.36 -11.02 25.98
CA PRO A 349 33.68 -9.68 26.48
C PRO A 349 34.20 -8.73 25.40
N ASN A 350 34.75 -9.27 24.30
CA ASN A 350 35.29 -8.48 23.19
C ASN A 350 34.24 -8.16 22.12
N GLU A 351 33.02 -8.70 22.22
CA GLU A 351 31.98 -8.51 21.23
C GLU A 351 31.14 -7.27 21.58
N ARG A 352 31.43 -6.16 20.90
CA ARG A 352 30.63 -4.94 21.02
C ARG A 352 29.23 -5.19 20.44
N CYS A 353 28.23 -5.20 21.31
CA CYS A 353 26.83 -5.37 20.95
C CYS A 353 26.05 -4.04 20.89
N HIS A 354 26.76 -2.91 20.98
CA HIS A 354 26.20 -1.57 20.97
C HIS A 354 26.87 -0.73 19.90
N ASP A 355 26.15 0.27 19.42
CA ASP A 355 26.69 1.28 18.52
C ASP A 355 27.54 2.26 19.35
N GLU A 356 28.78 2.48 18.91
CA GLU A 356 29.74 3.33 19.61
C GLU A 356 29.27 4.80 19.65
N ALA A 357 28.66 5.29 18.56
CA ALA A 357 28.15 6.65 18.50
C ALA A 357 26.97 6.87 19.46
N VAL A 358 26.12 5.85 19.65
CA VAL A 358 25.02 5.88 20.62
C VAL A 358 25.57 5.89 22.04
N CYS A 359 26.57 5.04 22.32
CA CYS A 359 27.21 4.96 23.64
C CYS A 359 27.89 6.30 24.01
N ASP A 360 28.66 6.88 23.08
CA ASP A 360 29.31 8.17 23.26
C ASP A 360 28.30 9.28 23.53
N ARG A 361 27.17 9.29 22.81
CA ARG A 361 26.08 10.25 23.03
C ARG A 361 25.48 10.10 24.43
N VAL A 362 25.22 8.88 24.90
CA VAL A 362 24.74 8.65 26.27
C VAL A 362 25.76 9.18 27.29
N LEU A 363 27.05 8.87 27.12
CA LEU A 363 28.11 9.33 28.02
C LEU A 363 28.27 10.86 28.03
N GLN A 364 28.05 11.51 26.90
CA GLN A 364 28.01 12.97 26.79
C GLN A 364 26.80 13.54 27.54
N GLN A 365 25.61 12.99 27.31
CA GLN A 365 24.36 13.43 27.93
C GLN A 365 24.34 13.25 29.45
N VAL A 366 25.02 12.23 29.99
CA VAL A 366 25.17 12.03 31.44
C VAL A 366 25.96 13.18 32.10
N LYS A 367 26.85 13.83 31.34
CA LYS A 367 27.69 14.94 31.85
C LYS A 367 27.02 16.31 31.68
N GLU A 368 25.90 16.39 30.96
CA GLU A 368 25.17 17.64 30.78
C GLU A 368 24.52 18.09 32.08
N ASP A 369 24.67 19.37 32.40
CA ASP A 369 24.07 19.94 33.61
C ASP A 369 22.53 19.94 33.52
N GLY A 370 21.88 19.63 34.63
CA GLY A 370 20.42 19.53 34.72
C GLY A 370 19.78 18.29 34.09
N VAL A 371 20.54 17.40 33.42
CA VAL A 371 20.00 16.15 32.87
C VAL A 371 19.79 15.12 33.98
N LYS A 372 18.56 14.61 34.09
CA LYS A 372 18.15 13.62 35.09
C LYS A 372 17.84 12.26 34.50
N THR A 373 17.31 12.24 33.28
CA THR A 373 16.84 11.01 32.62
C THR A 373 17.31 10.96 31.17
N ILE A 374 17.85 9.82 30.75
CA ILE A 374 18.19 9.56 29.35
C ILE A 374 17.40 8.34 28.89
N MET A 375 16.73 8.47 27.75
CA MET A 375 15.93 7.42 27.12
C MET A 375 16.68 6.86 25.91
N LEU A 376 16.83 5.54 25.89
CA LEU A 376 17.44 4.79 24.79
C LEU A 376 16.50 3.65 24.38
N PRO A 377 15.58 3.90 23.43
CA PRO A 377 14.75 2.86 22.85
C PRO A 377 15.60 1.82 22.09
N LEU A 378 15.23 0.55 22.29
CA LEU A 378 15.87 -0.61 21.69
C LEU A 378 14.91 -1.26 20.70
N ASN A 379 15.38 -1.46 19.47
CA ASN A 379 14.59 -2.10 18.42
C ASN A 379 15.12 -3.51 18.13
N PHE A 380 14.33 -4.54 18.45
CA PHE A 380 14.64 -5.93 18.10
C PHE A 380 14.15 -6.26 16.69
N SER A 381 14.81 -5.69 15.69
CA SER A 381 14.54 -5.96 14.26
C SER A 381 13.06 -5.77 13.87
N ASN A 382 12.38 -4.76 14.43
CA ASN A 382 10.96 -4.45 14.26
C ASN A 382 9.98 -5.52 14.77
N PHE A 383 10.45 -6.47 15.58
CA PHE A 383 9.59 -7.46 16.23
C PHE A 383 9.20 -7.08 17.64
N HIS A 384 9.99 -6.23 18.30
CA HIS A 384 9.80 -5.87 19.69
C HIS A 384 10.52 -4.57 20.04
N TRP A 385 9.90 -3.76 20.89
CA TRP A 385 10.45 -2.51 21.38
C TRP A 385 10.67 -2.60 22.88
N CYS A 386 11.91 -2.32 23.31
CA CYS A 386 12.25 -2.13 24.72
C CYS A 386 12.80 -0.70 24.91
N CYS A 387 13.05 -0.31 26.15
CA CYS A 387 13.71 0.96 26.45
C CYS A 387 14.69 0.81 27.60
N LEU A 388 15.90 1.33 27.43
CA LEU A 388 16.82 1.60 28.53
C LEU A 388 16.60 3.03 29.02
N VAL A 389 16.41 3.18 30.32
CA VAL A 389 16.25 4.48 30.98
C VAL A 389 17.38 4.67 31.97
N VAL A 390 18.30 5.58 31.67
CA VAL A 390 19.38 5.97 32.57
C VAL A 390 18.90 7.09 33.47
N LYS A 391 18.92 6.86 34.78
CA LYS A 391 18.67 7.88 35.81
C LYS A 391 20.00 8.38 36.35
N VAL A 392 20.38 9.59 35.94
CA VAL A 392 21.70 10.18 36.20
C VAL A 392 21.95 10.38 37.70
N GLU A 393 21.01 11.01 38.40
CA GLU A 393 21.14 11.34 39.83
C GLU A 393 21.30 10.10 40.70
N THR A 394 20.57 9.03 40.39
CA THR A 394 20.60 7.77 41.18
C THR A 394 21.65 6.78 40.69
N LYS A 395 22.35 7.09 39.59
CA LYS A 395 23.32 6.20 38.91
C LYS A 395 22.74 4.81 38.62
N ARG A 396 21.49 4.78 38.16
CA ARG A 396 20.77 3.52 37.84
C ARG A 396 20.39 3.48 36.37
N ILE A 397 20.42 2.27 35.81
CA ILE A 397 19.91 1.98 34.48
C ILE A 397 18.75 1.01 34.66
N PHE A 398 17.59 1.39 34.14
CA PHE A 398 16.40 0.55 34.12
C PHE A 398 16.21 0.00 32.72
N PHE A 399 15.86 -1.27 32.62
CA PHE A 399 15.45 -1.91 31.39
C PHE A 399 13.95 -2.15 31.46
N TYR A 400 13.21 -1.53 30.53
CA TYR A 400 11.77 -1.70 30.39
C TYR A 400 11.49 -2.56 29.16
N ASP A 401 10.79 -3.65 29.41
CA ASP A 401 10.30 -4.57 28.40
C ASP A 401 8.80 -4.76 28.65
N PRO A 402 7.91 -4.34 27.75
CA PRO A 402 6.47 -4.45 27.98
C PRO A 402 5.95 -5.91 27.96
N VAL A 403 6.79 -6.88 27.58
CA VAL A 403 6.42 -8.30 27.47
C VAL A 403 6.97 -9.12 28.65
N ASN A 404 7.78 -8.53 29.54
CA ASN A 404 8.39 -9.18 30.71
C ASN A 404 8.28 -8.32 31.97
#